data_AF-A0A7V4ATZ5-F1
#
_entry.id   AF-A0A7V4ATZ5-F1
#
_cell.length_a   1.000
_cell.length_b   1.000
_cell.length_c   1.000
_cell.angle_alpha   90.00
_cell.angle_beta   90.00
_cell.angle_gamma   90.00
#
_symmetry.space_group_name_H-M   'P 1'
#
loop_
_entity.id
_entity.type
_entity.pdbx_description
1 polymer ?
#
loop_
_entity_poly.entity_id
_entity_poly.type
_entity_poly.pdbx_seq_one_letter_code
_entity_poly.pdbx_strand_id
1 'polypeptide(L)'
;MAVQGGAGGYSPAPRVRFEAIGEAWSLFKADAGTWVLTSLIALIVVGVVMAAVNLVGNLFLGAAQLSAPEMNPAAMLAVLGSSLIVQLITSLIIMFAGVIVTAGIYRMALRRMRGEQISAGDLFNIGDVFPQVLIAGLLTSVIVTIGSLLCIIPGIIAAGLLMFTVPLIVDRQMDGVEAISTSFRTLSADFLNTVLFYVVLSFIVFAGLLACCVGVLVTFPLYHLAVAIVYRDFFPDQAAAQPPQQW
;
A
#
# COMPACT_ATOMS: atom_id res chain seq x y z
N MET A 1 -0.79 32.15 -45.32
CA MET A 1 -0.88 30.72 -45.64
C MET A 1 -0.17 29.96 -44.52
N ALA A 2 -0.91 29.11 -43.84
CA ALA A 2 -0.43 28.27 -42.75
C ALA A 2 0.44 27.13 -43.27
N VAL A 3 1.43 26.69 -42.48
CA VAL A 3 1.71 25.26 -42.27
C VAL A 3 2.15 25.08 -40.82
N GLN A 4 1.23 24.54 -40.01
CA GLN A 4 1.54 23.81 -38.79
C GLN A 4 2.26 22.52 -39.18
N GLY A 5 3.42 22.25 -38.58
CA GLY A 5 4.09 20.95 -38.64
C GLY A 5 4.13 20.36 -37.24
N GLY A 6 3.06 19.66 -36.84
CA GLY A 6 3.00 18.91 -35.60
C GLY A 6 4.00 17.76 -35.61
N ALA A 7 5.09 17.91 -34.85
CA ALA A 7 5.91 16.78 -34.46
C ALA A 7 5.13 15.98 -33.41
N GLY A 8 4.31 15.04 -33.89
CA GLY A 8 3.75 13.97 -33.06
C GLY A 8 4.90 13.09 -32.57
N GLY A 9 5.58 13.54 -31.52
CA GLY A 9 6.60 12.76 -30.82
C GLY A 9 5.94 11.52 -30.24
N TYR A 10 6.34 10.35 -30.74
CA TYR A 10 6.02 9.07 -30.13
C TYR A 10 6.58 9.09 -28.70
N SER A 11 5.74 9.44 -27.72
CA SER A 11 6.09 9.24 -26.32
C SER A 11 6.05 7.72 -26.12
N PRO A 12 7.16 7.06 -25.79
CA PRO A 12 7.15 5.63 -25.50
C PRO A 12 6.09 5.35 -24.44
N ALA A 13 5.36 4.24 -24.57
CA ALA A 13 4.42 3.82 -23.53
C ALA A 13 5.14 3.86 -22.17
N PRO A 14 4.51 4.43 -21.12
CA PRO A 14 5.14 4.54 -19.82
C PRO A 14 5.56 3.14 -19.34
N ARG A 15 6.77 3.06 -18.78
CA ARG A 15 7.39 1.84 -18.28
C ARG A 15 7.79 2.03 -16.83
N VAL A 16 7.86 0.92 -16.10
CA VAL A 16 8.35 0.94 -14.73
C VAL A 16 9.86 1.21 -14.75
N ARG A 17 10.26 2.33 -14.16
CA ARG A 17 11.65 2.81 -14.15
C ARG A 17 12.23 2.79 -12.73
N PHE A 18 13.44 2.25 -12.57
CA PHE A 18 14.07 2.07 -11.25
C PHE A 18 14.64 3.38 -10.68
N GLU A 19 14.86 4.38 -11.54
CA GLU A 19 15.27 5.74 -11.17
C GLU A 19 14.27 6.40 -10.23
N ALA A 20 13.01 5.95 -10.23
CA ALA A 20 11.99 6.39 -9.29
C ALA A 20 12.40 6.19 -7.82
N ILE A 21 13.28 5.22 -7.51
CA ILE A 21 13.82 5.02 -6.16
C ILE A 21 14.75 6.18 -5.77
N GLY A 22 15.59 6.64 -6.70
CA GLY A 22 16.47 7.79 -6.49
C GLY A 22 15.70 9.11 -6.37
N GLU A 23 14.66 9.28 -7.20
CA GLU A 23 13.75 10.42 -7.13
C GLU A 23 12.96 10.39 -5.79
N ALA A 24 12.48 9.22 -5.36
CA ALA A 24 11.84 9.04 -4.07
C ALA A 24 12.75 9.41 -2.90
N TRP A 25 14.04 9.05 -2.97
CA TRP A 25 15.03 9.44 -1.97
C TRP A 25 15.24 10.96 -1.91
N SER A 26 15.18 11.65 -3.06
CA SER A 26 15.27 13.11 -3.09
C SER A 26 14.06 13.80 -2.45
N LEU A 27 12.84 13.31 -2.74
CA LEU A 27 11.60 13.80 -2.13
C LEU A 27 11.54 13.49 -0.62
N PHE A 28 12.01 12.31 -0.22
CA PHE A 28 12.12 11.97 1.19
C PHE A 28 13.04 12.94 1.93
N LYS A 29 14.24 13.22 1.40
CA LYS A 29 15.19 14.16 2.02
C LYS A 29 14.67 15.58 2.11
N ALA A 30 13.85 16.01 1.13
CA ALA A 30 13.27 17.36 1.14
C ALA A 30 12.37 17.62 2.35
N ASP A 31 11.67 16.58 2.85
CA ASP A 31 10.72 16.69 3.97
C ASP A 31 10.92 15.56 4.99
N ALA A 32 12.18 15.20 5.25
CA ALA A 32 12.52 14.01 6.03
C ALA A 32 11.88 14.00 7.42
N GLY A 33 11.78 15.17 8.06
CA GLY A 33 11.12 15.31 9.36
C GLY A 33 9.65 14.88 9.33
N THR A 34 8.90 15.31 8.32
CA THR A 34 7.48 14.94 8.16
C THR A 34 7.36 13.46 7.82
N TRP A 35 8.18 12.93 6.90
CA TRP A 35 8.13 11.52 6.52
C TRP A 35 8.47 10.57 7.67
N VAL A 36 9.50 10.90 8.45
CA VAL A 36 9.89 10.11 9.63
C VAL A 36 8.82 10.21 10.71
N LEU A 37 8.26 11.40 10.95
CA LEU A 37 7.17 11.57 11.92
C LEU A 37 5.92 10.78 11.53
N THR A 38 5.49 10.87 10.26
CA THR A 38 4.36 10.08 9.73
C THR A 38 4.62 8.59 9.88
N SER A 39 5.83 8.13 9.56
CA SER A 39 6.20 6.71 9.68
C SER A 39 6.23 6.25 11.13
N LEU A 40 6.69 7.11 12.05
CA LEU A 40 6.67 6.84 13.49
C LEU A 40 5.23 6.75 14.01
N ILE A 41 4.36 7.69 13.62
CA ILE A 41 2.94 7.66 13.99
C ILE A 41 2.28 6.39 13.43
N ALA A 42 2.52 6.06 12.16
CA ALA A 42 2.01 4.84 11.54
C ALA A 42 2.47 3.58 12.28
N LEU A 43 3.76 3.48 12.63
CA LEU A 43 4.30 2.36 13.39
C LEU A 43 3.70 2.27 14.80
N ILE A 44 3.50 3.39 15.48
CA ILE A 44 2.87 3.40 16.81
C ILE A 44 1.40 2.97 16.69
N VAL A 45 0.65 3.51 15.74
CA VAL A 45 -0.77 3.16 15.54
C VAL A 45 -0.91 1.68 15.21
N VAL A 46 -0.20 1.19 14.20
CA VAL A 46 -0.26 -0.23 13.80
C VAL A 46 0.31 -1.13 14.89
N GLY A 47 1.41 -0.75 15.52
CA GLY A 47 2.06 -1.52 16.58
C GLY A 47 1.22 -1.65 17.84
N VAL A 48 0.56 -0.57 18.30
CA VAL A 48 -0.35 -0.59 19.45
C VAL A 48 -1.60 -1.41 19.13
N VAL A 49 -2.19 -1.23 17.94
CA VAL A 49 -3.33 -2.03 17.50
C VAL A 49 -2.94 -3.51 17.44
N MET A 50 -1.80 -3.83 16.83
CA MET A 50 -1.28 -5.19 16.73
C MET A 50 -1.01 -5.80 18.12
N ALA A 51 -0.37 -5.06 19.03
CA ALA A 51 -0.06 -5.53 20.37
C ALA A 51 -1.33 -5.77 21.20
N ALA A 52 -2.28 -4.83 21.17
CA ALA A 52 -3.56 -4.97 21.88
C ALA A 52 -4.35 -6.18 21.38
N VAL A 53 -4.41 -6.36 20.06
CA VAL A 53 -5.15 -7.45 19.45
C VAL A 53 -4.48 -8.81 19.72
N ASN A 54 -3.15 -8.92 19.58
CA ASN A 54 -2.42 -10.14 19.93
C ASN A 54 -2.52 -10.48 21.43
N LEU A 55 -2.50 -9.46 22.31
CA LEU A 55 -2.70 -9.65 23.74
C LEU A 55 -4.09 -10.24 24.02
N VAL A 56 -5.16 -9.65 23.46
CA VAL A 56 -6.52 -10.17 23.62
C VAL A 56 -6.63 -11.59 23.07
N GLY A 57 -6.07 -11.88 21.90
CA GLY A 57 -6.06 -13.21 21.29
C GLY A 57 -5.34 -14.25 22.16
N ASN A 58 -4.16 -13.91 22.68
CA ASN A 58 -3.38 -14.80 23.54
C ASN A 58 -4.04 -15.02 24.91
N LEU A 59 -4.65 -13.99 25.50
CA LEU A 59 -5.43 -14.11 26.74
C LEU A 59 -6.65 -15.02 26.54
N PHE A 60 -7.36 -14.86 25.43
CA PHE A 60 -8.47 -15.74 25.07
C PHE A 60 -8.01 -17.19 24.93
N LEU A 61 -6.95 -17.43 24.15
CA LEU A 61 -6.40 -18.77 23.95
C LEU A 61 -5.93 -19.41 25.26
N GLY A 62 -5.25 -18.64 26.11
CA GLY A 62 -4.82 -19.10 27.43
C GLY A 62 -6.00 -19.46 28.34
N ALA A 63 -7.05 -18.62 28.38
CA ALA A 63 -8.26 -18.91 29.14
C ALA A 63 -8.99 -20.16 28.63
N ALA A 64 -9.02 -20.37 27.31
CA ALA A 64 -9.62 -21.54 26.68
C ALA A 64 -8.85 -22.84 26.99
N GLN A 65 -7.52 -22.78 27.09
CA GLN A 65 -6.70 -23.93 27.49
C GLN A 65 -6.90 -24.31 28.95
N LEU A 66 -7.05 -23.32 29.84
CA LEU A 66 -7.28 -23.55 31.27
C LEU A 66 -8.68 -24.10 31.58
N SER A 67 -9.68 -23.77 30.75
CA SER A 67 -11.06 -24.25 30.93
C SER A 67 -11.30 -25.67 30.39
N ALA A 68 -10.38 -26.21 29.59
CA ALA A 68 -10.44 -27.56 29.04
C ALA A 68 -9.11 -28.33 29.25
N PRO A 69 -8.71 -28.60 30.51
CA PRO A 69 -7.42 -29.25 30.83
C PRO A 69 -7.35 -30.71 30.33
N GLU A 70 -8.49 -31.41 30.24
CA GLU A 70 -8.60 -32.69 29.55
C GLU A 70 -9.06 -32.46 28.10
N MET A 71 -8.11 -32.30 27.19
CA MET A 71 -8.39 -32.13 25.75
C MET A 71 -8.87 -33.45 25.12
N ASN A 72 -10.09 -33.87 25.42
CA ASN A 72 -10.82 -34.80 24.56
C ASN A 72 -11.01 -34.13 23.18
N PRO A 73 -10.94 -34.86 22.05
CA PRO A 73 -11.15 -34.35 20.69
C PRO A 73 -12.23 -33.25 20.53
N ALA A 74 -13.38 -33.36 21.22
CA ALA A 74 -14.44 -32.35 21.14
C ALA A 74 -14.04 -30.98 21.73
N ALA A 75 -13.33 -30.98 22.86
CA ALA A 75 -12.82 -29.75 23.47
C ALA A 75 -11.72 -29.12 22.61
N MET A 76 -10.85 -29.95 22.02
CA MET A 76 -9.84 -29.49 21.07
C MET A 76 -10.48 -28.80 19.85
N LEU A 77 -11.54 -29.38 19.28
CA LEU A 77 -12.24 -28.77 18.15
C LEU A 77 -12.91 -27.44 18.53
N ALA A 78 -13.48 -27.32 19.73
CA ALA A 78 -14.08 -26.08 20.23
C ALA A 78 -13.05 -24.96 20.44
N VAL A 79 -11.89 -25.30 21.03
CA VAL A 79 -10.76 -24.36 21.20
C VAL A 79 -10.22 -23.93 19.84
N LEU A 80 -10.03 -24.86 18.90
CA LEU A 80 -9.58 -24.54 17.55
C LEU A 80 -10.60 -23.64 16.82
N GLY A 81 -11.88 -23.99 16.82
CA GLY A 81 -12.93 -23.21 16.15
C GLY A 81 -13.04 -21.78 16.70
N SER A 82 -13.02 -21.63 18.02
CA SER A 82 -13.05 -20.30 18.65
C SER A 82 -11.77 -19.49 18.42
N SER A 83 -10.61 -20.14 18.39
CA SER A 83 -9.34 -19.47 18.06
C SER A 83 -9.32 -18.94 16.62
N LEU A 84 -9.91 -19.65 15.66
CA LEU A 84 -10.01 -19.18 14.27
C LEU A 84 -10.89 -17.94 14.15
N ILE A 85 -11.99 -17.87 14.90
CA ILE A 85 -12.87 -16.69 14.91
C ILE A 85 -12.12 -15.48 15.49
N VAL A 86 -11.43 -15.66 16.61
CA VAL A 86 -10.62 -14.60 17.24
C VAL A 86 -9.49 -14.14 16.32
N GLN A 87 -8.80 -15.07 15.64
CA GLN A 87 -7.75 -14.77 14.68
C GLN A 87 -8.29 -14.02 13.45
N LEU A 88 -9.48 -14.37 12.97
CA LEU A 88 -10.13 -13.68 11.85
C LEU A 88 -10.48 -12.24 12.23
N ILE A 89 -11.14 -12.03 13.37
CA ILE A 89 -11.47 -10.69 13.88
C ILE A 89 -10.20 -9.85 14.06
N THR A 90 -9.17 -10.44 14.66
CA THR A 90 -7.84 -9.85 14.83
C THR A 90 -7.24 -9.40 13.50
N SER A 91 -7.25 -10.28 12.51
CA SER A 91 -6.69 -10.00 11.18
C SER A 91 -7.44 -8.88 10.48
N LEU A 92 -8.76 -8.83 10.62
CA LEU A 92 -9.57 -7.73 10.11
C LEU A 92 -9.18 -6.40 10.78
N ILE A 93 -9.08 -6.33 12.10
CA ILE A 93 -8.71 -5.09 12.80
C ILE A 93 -7.33 -4.57 12.33
N ILE A 94 -6.35 -5.46 12.17
CA ILE A 94 -5.01 -5.11 11.67
C ILE A 94 -5.09 -4.63 10.21
N MET A 95 -5.87 -5.31 9.37
CA MET A 95 -6.09 -4.90 7.97
C MET A 95 -6.70 -3.48 7.89
N PHE A 96 -7.69 -3.17 8.74
CA PHE A 96 -8.30 -1.84 8.80
C PHE A 96 -7.26 -0.75 9.13
N ALA A 97 -6.40 -0.98 10.13
CA ALA A 97 -5.33 -0.04 10.45
C ALA A 97 -4.34 0.13 9.29
N GLY A 98 -3.97 -0.97 8.63
CA GLY A 98 -3.07 -0.95 7.47
C GLY A 98 -3.63 -0.18 6.28
N VAL A 99 -4.93 -0.32 5.98
CA VAL A 99 -5.63 0.42 4.92
C VAL A 99 -5.57 1.93 5.16
N ILE A 100 -5.82 2.38 6.40
CA ILE A 100 -5.78 3.81 6.75
C ILE A 100 -4.39 4.38 6.50
N VAL A 101 -3.36 3.71 7.02
CA VAL A 101 -1.96 4.14 6.87
C VAL A 101 -1.55 4.18 5.40
N THR A 102 -1.89 3.14 4.63
CA THR A 102 -1.50 3.02 3.21
C THR A 102 -2.19 4.09 2.36
N ALA A 103 -3.49 4.32 2.55
CA ALA A 103 -4.21 5.38 1.84
C ALA A 103 -3.66 6.77 2.18
N GLY A 104 -3.43 7.03 3.47
CA GLY A 104 -2.95 8.31 3.95
C GLY A 104 -1.55 8.65 3.44
N ILE A 105 -0.63 7.68 3.45
CA ILE A 105 0.74 7.92 2.98
C ILE A 105 0.79 8.13 1.46
N TYR A 106 -0.05 7.42 0.67
CA TYR A 106 -0.16 7.71 -0.76
C TYR A 106 -0.76 9.09 -1.01
N ARG A 107 -1.76 9.52 -0.22
CA ARG A 107 -2.32 10.88 -0.31
C ARG A 107 -1.24 11.93 -0.04
N MET A 108 -0.43 11.74 1.00
CA MET A 108 0.71 12.61 1.30
C MET A 108 1.72 12.61 0.16
N ALA A 109 2.08 11.45 -0.40
CA ALA A 109 3.05 11.36 -1.49
C ALA A 109 2.59 12.12 -2.73
N LEU A 110 1.33 11.93 -3.14
CA LEU A 110 0.75 12.60 -4.29
C LEU A 110 0.63 14.12 -4.09
N ARG A 111 0.17 14.57 -2.91
CA ARG A 111 0.14 16.00 -2.56
C ARG A 111 1.54 16.63 -2.61
N ARG A 112 2.53 15.94 -2.06
CA ARG A 112 3.91 16.43 -2.10
C ARG A 112 4.44 16.57 -3.52
N MET A 113 4.14 15.61 -4.39
CA MET A 113 4.52 15.64 -5.80
C MET A 113 3.83 16.76 -6.59
N ARG A 114 2.66 17.21 -6.14
CA ARG A 114 1.95 18.41 -6.65
C ARG A 114 2.51 19.73 -6.13
N GLY A 115 3.54 19.69 -5.28
CA GLY A 115 4.13 20.88 -4.67
C GLY A 115 3.36 21.40 -3.46
N GLU A 116 2.37 20.65 -2.96
CA GLU A 116 1.66 21.00 -1.74
C GLU A 116 2.50 20.70 -0.49
N GLN A 117 2.25 21.47 0.58
CA GLN A 117 2.81 21.18 1.88
C GLN A 117 2.11 19.96 2.49
N ILE A 118 2.91 19.05 3.05
CA ILE A 118 2.44 17.84 3.73
C ILE A 118 2.60 17.95 5.24
N SER A 119 1.65 17.37 5.96
CA SER A 119 1.67 17.24 7.42
C SER A 119 1.39 15.80 7.83
N ALA A 120 1.91 15.39 8.99
CA ALA A 120 1.63 14.05 9.52
C ALA A 120 0.14 13.82 9.83
N GLY A 121 -0.63 14.90 10.04
CA GLY A 121 -2.09 14.82 10.20
C GLY A 121 -2.83 14.37 8.92
N ASP A 122 -2.23 14.56 7.75
CA ASP A 122 -2.81 14.16 6.46
C ASP A 122 -2.93 12.64 6.33
N LEU A 123 -2.16 11.88 7.12
CA LEU A 123 -2.22 10.42 7.20
C LEU A 123 -3.65 9.92 7.52
N PHE A 124 -4.40 10.67 8.31
CA PHE A 124 -5.76 10.30 8.73
C PHE A 124 -6.85 10.95 7.88
N ASN A 125 -6.49 11.84 6.97
CA ASN A 125 -7.43 12.54 6.11
C ASN A 125 -7.78 11.69 4.88
N ILE A 126 -8.50 10.59 5.09
CA ILE A 126 -8.86 9.61 4.04
C ILE A 126 -10.36 9.27 4.03
N GLY A 127 -11.19 10.02 4.75
CA GLY A 127 -12.61 9.69 4.95
C GLY A 127 -13.43 9.61 3.66
N ASP A 128 -13.04 10.36 2.64
CA ASP A 128 -13.66 10.37 1.31
C ASP A 128 -13.37 9.09 0.49
N VAL A 129 -12.19 8.51 0.64
CA VAL A 129 -11.76 7.30 -0.11
C VAL A 129 -11.84 6.01 0.69
N PHE A 130 -12.03 6.12 2.01
CA PHE A 130 -11.95 4.99 2.94
C PHE A 130 -12.77 3.77 2.53
N PRO A 131 -14.06 3.88 2.13
CA PRO A 131 -14.85 2.70 1.76
C PRO A 131 -14.26 1.96 0.55
N GLN A 132 -13.76 2.72 -0.43
CA GLN A 132 -13.21 2.16 -1.66
C GLN A 132 -11.85 1.50 -1.42
N VAL A 133 -10.99 2.12 -0.61
CA VAL A 133 -9.71 1.49 -0.23
C VAL A 133 -9.95 0.25 0.63
N LEU A 134 -10.99 0.23 1.47
CA LEU A 134 -11.33 -0.95 2.27
C LEU A 134 -11.77 -2.14 1.39
N ILE A 135 -12.66 -1.90 0.42
CA ILE A 135 -13.10 -2.92 -0.54
C ILE A 135 -11.91 -3.42 -1.36
N ALA A 136 -11.11 -2.49 -1.90
CA ALA A 136 -9.94 -2.84 -2.69
C ALA A 136 -8.88 -3.60 -1.89
N GLY A 137 -8.66 -3.20 -0.63
CA GLY A 137 -7.74 -3.85 0.30
C GLY A 137 -8.18 -5.28 0.61
N LEU A 138 -9.48 -5.49 0.88
CA LEU A 138 -10.02 -6.82 1.11
C LEU A 138 -9.85 -7.73 -0.12
N LEU A 139 -10.27 -7.26 -1.30
CA LEU A 139 -10.14 -8.03 -2.54
C LEU A 139 -8.68 -8.33 -2.89
N THR A 140 -7.80 -7.32 -2.80
CA THR A 140 -6.36 -7.48 -3.04
C THR A 140 -5.74 -8.47 -2.05
N SER A 141 -6.12 -8.42 -0.77
CA SER A 141 -5.63 -9.36 0.24
C SER A 141 -6.03 -10.80 -0.07
N VAL A 142 -7.26 -11.03 -0.55
CA VAL A 142 -7.73 -12.36 -0.97
C VAL A 142 -6.94 -12.84 -2.18
N ILE A 143 -6.76 -11.99 -3.20
CA ILE A 143 -6.01 -12.33 -4.42
C ILE A 143 -4.55 -12.69 -4.07
N VAL A 144 -3.87 -11.85 -3.29
CA VAL A 144 -2.47 -12.07 -2.88
C VAL A 144 -2.34 -13.30 -1.99
N THR A 145 -3.30 -13.54 -1.08
CA THR A 145 -3.30 -14.73 -0.22
C THR A 145 -3.47 -16.01 -1.03
N ILE A 146 -4.46 -16.06 -1.92
CA ILE A 146 -4.67 -17.21 -2.82
C ILE A 146 -3.42 -17.45 -3.67
N GLY A 147 -2.86 -16.37 -4.26
CA GLY A 147 -1.63 -16.45 -5.03
C GLY A 147 -0.47 -17.03 -4.21
N SER A 148 -0.30 -16.55 -2.98
CA SER A 148 0.77 -17.00 -2.08
C SER A 148 0.60 -18.46 -1.63
N LEU A 149 -0.64 -18.91 -1.44
CA LEU A 149 -0.97 -20.30 -1.07
C LEU A 149 -0.69 -21.29 -2.21
N LEU A 150 -0.89 -20.89 -3.46
CA LEU A 150 -0.65 -21.75 -4.62
C LEU A 150 0.85 -21.98 -4.87
N CYS A 151 1.65 -20.93 -4.75
CA CYS A 151 3.11 -20.89 -4.75
C CYS A 151 3.47 -19.43 -4.43
N ILE A 152 4.38 -19.14 -3.50
CA ILE A 152 4.72 -17.75 -3.09
C ILE A 152 4.92 -16.78 -4.28
N ILE A 153 5.44 -17.29 -5.41
CA ILE A 153 5.69 -16.54 -6.66
C ILE A 153 4.41 -15.87 -7.21
N PRO A 154 3.30 -16.57 -7.50
CA PRO A 154 2.03 -15.92 -7.89
C PRO A 154 1.55 -14.83 -6.94
N GLY A 155 1.77 -14.97 -5.62
CA GLY A 155 1.44 -13.92 -4.64
C GLY A 155 2.25 -12.64 -4.86
N ILE A 156 3.55 -12.76 -5.08
CA ILE A 156 4.46 -11.63 -5.38
C ILE A 156 4.06 -10.97 -6.71
N ILE A 157 3.75 -11.77 -7.73
CA ILE A 157 3.31 -11.24 -9.03
C ILE A 157 2.02 -10.43 -8.87
N ALA A 158 1.03 -10.97 -8.16
CA ALA A 158 -0.22 -10.27 -7.89
C ALA A 158 0.03 -8.96 -7.11
N ALA A 159 0.86 -8.98 -6.06
CA ALA A 159 1.15 -7.80 -5.27
C ALA A 159 1.83 -6.69 -6.09
N GLY A 160 2.77 -7.04 -6.98
CA GLY A 160 3.38 -6.09 -7.91
C GLY A 160 2.38 -5.50 -8.90
N LEU A 161 1.52 -6.34 -9.51
CA LEU A 161 0.52 -5.88 -10.48
C LEU A 161 -0.62 -5.06 -9.86
N LEU A 162 -0.80 -5.12 -8.54
CA LEU A 162 -1.83 -4.40 -7.79
C LEU A 162 -1.28 -3.19 -7.01
N MET A 163 0.00 -2.84 -7.18
CA MET A 163 0.61 -1.74 -6.42
C MET A 163 0.01 -0.36 -6.73
N PHE A 164 -0.64 -0.17 -7.90
CA PHE A 164 -1.32 1.08 -8.25
C PHE A 164 -2.76 1.18 -7.74
N THR A 165 -3.33 0.12 -7.16
CA THR A 165 -4.73 0.12 -6.72
C THR A 165 -5.02 1.24 -5.71
N VAL A 166 -4.22 1.39 -4.66
CA VAL A 166 -4.44 2.46 -3.66
C VAL A 166 -4.18 3.86 -4.25
N PRO A 167 -3.07 4.11 -4.99
CA PRO A 167 -2.87 5.37 -5.70
C PRO A 167 -4.05 5.76 -6.61
N LEU A 168 -4.61 4.82 -7.37
CA LEU A 168 -5.75 5.07 -8.27
C LEU A 168 -7.00 5.54 -7.50
N ILE A 169 -7.29 4.93 -6.36
CA ILE A 169 -8.43 5.32 -5.53
C ILE A 169 -8.19 6.68 -4.89
N VAL A 170 -6.99 6.89 -4.33
CA VAL A 170 -6.64 8.12 -3.63
C VAL A 170 -6.59 9.32 -4.58
N ASP A 171 -6.00 9.13 -5.75
CA ASP A 171 -5.77 10.20 -6.72
C ASP A 171 -7.00 10.50 -7.59
N ARG A 172 -7.66 9.44 -8.07
CA ARG A 172 -8.72 9.53 -9.08
C ARG A 172 -10.10 9.14 -8.57
N GLN A 173 -10.24 8.84 -7.28
CA GLN A 173 -11.52 8.48 -6.65
C GLN A 173 -12.22 7.30 -7.37
N MET A 174 -11.42 6.39 -7.94
CA MET A 174 -11.95 5.22 -8.64
C MET A 174 -12.63 4.25 -7.65
N ASP A 175 -13.62 3.51 -8.14
CA ASP A 175 -14.18 2.40 -7.38
C ASP A 175 -13.12 1.32 -7.12
N GLY A 176 -13.18 0.65 -5.98
CA GLY A 176 -12.16 -0.31 -5.56
C GLY A 176 -11.95 -1.46 -6.55
N VAL A 177 -13.03 -1.97 -7.16
CA VAL A 177 -12.94 -3.04 -8.17
C VAL A 177 -12.35 -2.52 -9.48
N GLU A 178 -12.73 -1.30 -9.87
CA GLU A 178 -12.23 -0.64 -11.06
C GLU A 178 -10.73 -0.34 -10.93
N ALA A 179 -10.29 0.11 -9.75
CA ALA A 179 -8.90 0.40 -9.45
C ALA A 179 -8.01 -0.86 -9.48
N ILE A 180 -8.49 -2.00 -8.99
CA ILE A 180 -7.80 -3.29 -9.10
C ILE A 180 -7.60 -3.66 -10.57
N SER A 181 -8.69 -3.63 -11.34
CA SER A 181 -8.66 -4.00 -12.76
C SER A 181 -7.77 -3.07 -13.59
N THR A 182 -7.80 -1.78 -13.28
CA THR A 182 -6.97 -0.76 -13.91
C THR A 182 -5.49 -0.94 -13.56
N SER A 183 -5.16 -1.17 -12.29
CA SER A 183 -3.78 -1.48 -11.88
C SER A 183 -3.22 -2.68 -12.64
N PHE A 184 -3.97 -3.79 -12.66
CA PHE A 184 -3.55 -5.02 -13.32
C PHE A 184 -3.33 -4.80 -14.82
N ARG A 185 -4.28 -4.16 -15.51
CA ARG A 185 -4.18 -3.90 -16.95
C ARG A 185 -3.00 -2.98 -17.28
N THR A 186 -2.77 -1.95 -16.48
CA THR A 186 -1.67 -1.00 -16.71
C THR A 186 -0.31 -1.65 -16.50
N LEU A 187 -0.14 -2.40 -15.40
CA LEU A 187 1.16 -2.95 -15.03
C LEU A 187 1.50 -4.27 -15.73
N SER A 188 0.50 -5.01 -16.21
CA SER A 188 0.73 -6.24 -17.00
C SER A 188 1.40 -5.98 -18.35
N ALA A 189 1.27 -4.76 -18.90
CA ALA A 189 1.97 -4.37 -20.12
C ALA A 189 3.50 -4.35 -19.94
N ASP A 190 3.99 -4.10 -18.72
CA ASP A 190 5.40 -4.11 -18.35
C ASP A 190 5.64 -5.03 -17.13
N PHE A 191 5.11 -6.26 -17.23
CA PHE A 191 5.01 -7.16 -16.07
C PHE A 191 6.36 -7.45 -15.43
N LEU A 192 7.43 -7.65 -16.23
CA LEU A 192 8.73 -8.06 -15.71
C LEU A 192 9.37 -6.95 -14.88
N ASN A 193 9.38 -5.72 -15.40
CA ASN A 193 9.90 -4.57 -14.67
C ASN A 193 9.02 -4.24 -13.46
N THR A 194 7.69 -4.39 -13.57
CA THR A 194 6.77 -4.23 -12.45
C THR A 194 7.13 -5.18 -11.30
N VAL A 195 7.22 -6.49 -11.59
CA VAL A 195 7.49 -7.50 -10.56
C VAL A 195 8.89 -7.30 -9.98
N LEU A 196 9.89 -7.03 -10.82
CA LEU A 196 11.26 -6.78 -10.35
C LEU A 196 11.33 -5.52 -9.48
N PHE A 197 10.65 -4.44 -9.87
CA PHE A 197 10.58 -3.21 -9.09
C PHE A 197 9.91 -3.44 -7.73
N TYR A 198 8.78 -4.14 -7.69
CA TYR A 198 8.11 -4.52 -6.45
C TYR A 198 9.02 -5.36 -5.55
N VAL A 199 9.74 -6.32 -6.11
CA VAL A 199 10.70 -7.15 -5.37
C VAL A 199 11.86 -6.31 -4.81
N VAL A 200 12.44 -5.41 -5.60
CA VAL A 200 13.51 -4.51 -5.15
C VAL A 200 13.02 -3.62 -3.99
N LEU A 201 11.85 -3.01 -4.13
CA LEU A 201 11.25 -2.20 -3.07
C LEU A 201 10.98 -3.03 -1.81
N SER A 202 10.52 -4.28 -1.96
CA SER A 202 10.30 -5.19 -0.85
C SER A 202 11.60 -5.54 -0.11
N PHE A 203 12.70 -5.76 -0.85
CA PHE A 203 14.02 -5.97 -0.24
C PHE A 203 14.56 -4.72 0.47
N ILE A 204 14.29 -3.52 -0.06
CA ILE A 204 14.66 -2.27 0.62
C ILE A 204 13.92 -2.16 1.96
N VAL A 205 12.62 -2.42 2.00
CA VAL A 205 11.85 -2.43 3.25
C VAL A 205 12.36 -3.51 4.21
N PHE A 206 12.67 -4.71 3.69
CA PHE A 206 13.22 -5.80 4.48
C PHE A 206 14.60 -5.47 5.08
N ALA A 207 15.48 -4.83 4.31
CA ALA A 207 16.76 -4.34 4.81
C ALA A 207 16.58 -3.27 5.92
N GLY A 208 15.58 -2.40 5.76
CA GLY A 208 15.20 -1.44 6.80
C GLY A 208 14.71 -2.10 8.10
N LEU A 209 14.02 -3.24 7.99
CA LEU A 209 13.60 -4.05 9.14
C LEU A 209 14.82 -4.66 9.86
N LEU A 210 15.77 -5.22 9.11
CA LEU A 210 17.00 -5.80 9.66
C LEU A 210 17.90 -4.74 10.35
N ALA A 211 17.80 -3.48 9.93
CA ALA A 211 18.46 -2.34 10.57
C ALA A 211 17.73 -1.87 11.86
N CYS A 212 17.47 -2.81 12.78
CA CYS A 212 16.89 -2.59 14.11
C CYS A 212 15.53 -1.86 14.13
N CYS A 213 14.66 -2.10 13.15
CA CYS A 213 13.35 -1.43 12.97
C CYS A 213 13.41 0.09 12.74
N VAL A 214 14.51 0.77 13.06
CA VAL A 214 14.72 2.21 12.78
C VAL A 214 14.79 2.45 11.28
N GLY A 215 15.37 1.51 10.52
CA GLY A 215 15.41 1.61 9.06
C GLY A 215 14.01 1.65 8.43
N VAL A 216 13.00 1.04 9.05
CA VAL A 216 11.61 1.06 8.56
C VAL A 216 11.04 2.47 8.50
N LEU A 217 11.45 3.36 9.41
CA LEU A 217 11.02 4.78 9.40
C LEU A 217 11.40 5.52 8.12
N VAL A 218 12.41 5.03 7.41
CA VAL A 218 12.92 5.61 6.17
C VAL A 218 12.46 4.79 4.96
N THR A 219 12.54 3.46 5.04
CA THR A 219 12.22 2.59 3.90
C THR A 219 10.72 2.52 3.62
N PHE A 220 9.87 2.68 4.64
CA PHE A 220 8.42 2.70 4.48
C PHE A 220 7.92 3.88 3.62
N PRO A 221 8.26 5.15 3.92
CA PRO A 221 7.86 6.26 3.06
C PRO A 221 8.58 6.22 1.71
N LEU A 222 9.83 5.73 1.66
CA LEU A 222 10.57 5.54 0.42
C LEU A 222 9.85 4.58 -0.54
N TYR A 223 9.32 3.45 -0.04
CA TYR A 223 8.51 2.51 -0.81
C TYR A 223 7.32 3.22 -1.46
N HIS A 224 6.52 3.95 -0.66
CA HIS A 224 5.29 4.58 -1.12
C HIS A 224 5.57 5.74 -2.07
N LEU A 225 6.63 6.53 -1.83
CA LEU A 225 7.09 7.57 -2.74
C LEU A 225 7.53 6.99 -4.08
N ALA A 226 8.31 5.90 -4.07
CA ALA A 226 8.76 5.27 -5.31
C ALA A 226 7.58 4.75 -6.14
N VAL A 227 6.60 4.09 -5.50
CA VAL A 227 5.37 3.66 -6.19
C VAL A 227 4.55 4.86 -6.67
N ALA A 228 4.43 5.93 -5.90
CA ALA A 228 3.71 7.14 -6.29
C ALA A 228 4.35 7.86 -7.49
N ILE A 229 5.68 7.89 -7.56
CA ILE A 229 6.44 8.44 -8.71
C ILE A 229 6.15 7.63 -9.97
N VAL A 230 6.28 6.30 -9.90
CA VAL A 230 5.97 5.44 -11.04
C VAL A 230 4.49 5.59 -11.41
N TYR A 231 3.58 5.65 -10.45
CA TYR A 231 2.17 5.91 -10.69
C TYR A 231 1.93 7.20 -11.50
N ARG A 232 2.55 8.33 -11.11
CA ARG A 232 2.46 9.60 -11.86
C ARG A 232 2.95 9.47 -13.30
N ASP A 233 3.99 8.67 -13.53
CA ASP A 233 4.52 8.49 -14.89
C ASP A 233 3.53 7.76 -15.81
N PHE A 234 2.71 6.85 -15.27
CA PHE A 234 1.61 6.19 -15.99
C PHE A 234 0.32 7.04 -16.03
N PHE A 235 0.12 7.89 -15.04
CA PHE A 235 -1.10 8.65 -14.80
C PHE A 235 -0.80 10.14 -14.55
N PRO A 236 -0.22 10.87 -15.53
CA PRO A 236 0.15 12.27 -15.32
C PRO A 236 -1.09 13.13 -14.97
N ASP A 237 -0.88 14.15 -14.12
CA ASP A 237 -1.93 15.06 -13.68
C ASP A 237 -2.62 15.71 -14.89
N GLN A 238 -3.93 15.56 -15.00
CA GLN A 238 -4.71 16.11 -16.12
C GLN A 238 -4.69 17.66 -16.15
N ALA A 239 -4.37 18.31 -15.03
CA ALA A 239 -4.23 19.77 -14.94
C ALA A 239 -3.10 20.34 -15.82
N ALA A 240 -2.08 19.54 -16.16
CA ALA A 240 -1.03 19.92 -17.10
C ALA A 240 -1.46 19.80 -18.58
N ALA A 241 -2.59 19.15 -18.87
CA ALA A 241 -3.08 18.87 -20.22
C ALA A 241 -4.12 19.87 -20.75
N GLN A 242 -4.57 20.82 -19.92
CA GLN A 242 -5.45 21.91 -20.37
C GLN A 242 -4.63 23.22 -20.49
N PRO A 243 -4.42 23.76 -21.71
CA PRO A 243 -3.87 25.10 -21.85
C PRO A 243 -4.80 26.10 -21.14
N PRO A 244 -4.25 27.17 -20.51
CA PRO A 244 -5.08 28.16 -19.83
C PRO A 244 -6.14 28.67 -20.80
N GLN A 245 -7.41 28.52 -20.43
CA GLN A 245 -8.53 29.08 -21.17
C GLN A 245 -8.36 30.60 -21.15
N GLN A 246 -7.80 31.12 -22.24
CA GLN A 246 -7.83 32.53 -22.56
C GLN A 246 -9.29 32.86 -22.86
N TRP A 247 -9.94 33.54 -21.91
CA TRP A 247 -11.18 34.27 -22.16
C TRP A 247 -10.84 35.60 -22.85
#